data_AF-W0FLV7-F1
#
_entry.id   AF-W0FLV7-F1
#
_cell.length_a   1.000
_cell.length_b   1.000
_cell.length_c   1.000
_cell.angle_alpha   90.00
_cell.angle_beta   90.00
_cell.angle_gamma   90.00
#
_symmetry.space_group_name_H-M   'P 1'
#
loop_
_entity.id
_entity.type
_entity.pdbx_description
1 polymer ?
#
loop_
_entity_poly.entity_id
_entity_poly.type
_entity_poly.pdbx_seq_one_letter_code
_entity_poly.pdbx_strand_id
1 'polypeptide(L)'
;MYRLLLSDTAFRALNIPIAPEARKELERKIQKNEPTEPIITWKGFILTGYEQDDLCLKYHRSPNIHEICFPRRTDAVAWLCRQQLKRQDL
;
A
#
# COMPACT_ATOMS: atom_id res chain seq x y z
N MET A 1 -3.13 -18.55 4.84
CA MET A 1 -4.33 -17.82 5.27
C MET A 1 -4.22 -16.41 4.72
N TYR A 2 -5.04 -16.04 3.73
CA TYR A 2 -5.00 -14.70 3.14
C TYR A 2 -5.59 -13.70 4.14
N ARG A 3 -4.80 -12.72 4.60
CA ARG A 3 -5.27 -11.66 5.50
C ARG A 3 -6.04 -10.65 4.66
N LEU A 4 -7.34 -10.48 4.92
CA LEU A 4 -8.14 -9.45 4.29
C LEU A 4 -7.74 -8.10 4.90
N LEU A 5 -7.07 -7.26 4.09
CA LEU A 5 -6.76 -5.89 4.47
C LEU A 5 -7.99 -5.00 4.29
N LEU A 6 -8.21 -4.09 5.24
CA LEU A 6 -9.34 -3.17 5.19
C LEU A 6 -8.97 -1.96 4.34
N SER A 7 -9.83 -1.61 3.38
CA SER A 7 -9.70 -0.38 2.61
C SER A 7 -10.61 0.70 3.22
N ASP A 8 -10.02 1.83 3.60
CA ASP A 8 -10.72 3.02 4.04
C ASP A 8 -10.76 4.05 2.91
N THR A 9 -11.92 4.65 2.64
CA THR A 9 -12.10 5.58 1.51
C THR A 9 -11.27 6.86 1.66
N ALA A 10 -11.10 7.38 2.88
CA ALA A 10 -10.30 8.57 3.11
C ALA A 10 -8.80 8.28 2.94
N PHE A 11 -8.32 7.13 3.42
CA PHE A 11 -6.92 6.74 3.20
C PHE A 11 -6.65 6.47 1.71
N ARG A 12 -7.55 5.77 1.01
CA ARG A 12 -7.41 5.51 -0.42
C ARG A 12 -7.44 6.80 -1.23
N ALA A 13 -8.32 7.75 -0.90
CA ALA A 13 -8.39 9.05 -1.58
C ALA A 13 -7.13 9.91 -1.40
N LEU A 14 -6.37 9.71 -0.32
CA LEU A 14 -5.11 10.40 -0.08
C LEU A 14 -3.92 9.75 -0.82
N ASN A 15 -4.08 8.54 -1.34
CA ASN A 15 -3.03 7.88 -2.11
C ASN A 15 -3.09 8.33 -3.57
N ILE A 16 -2.01 8.95 -4.02
CA ILE A 16 -1.84 9.26 -5.43
C ILE A 16 -1.44 7.96 -6.14
N PRO A 17 -2.05 7.61 -7.27
CA PRO A 17 -1.65 6.41 -8.00
C PRO A 17 -0.17 6.43 -8.37
N ILE A 18 0.50 5.27 -8.37
CA ILE A 18 1.86 5.18 -8.90
C ILE A 18 1.86 5.34 -10.43
N ALA A 19 2.98 5.83 -10.98
CA ALA A 19 3.14 5.98 -12.42
C ALA A 19 2.92 4.64 -13.17
N PRO A 20 2.38 4.66 -14.40
CA PRO A 20 2.10 3.43 -15.17
C PRO A 20 3.31 2.50 -15.32
N GLU A 21 4.51 3.05 -15.50
CA GLU A 21 5.76 2.32 -15.62
C GLU A 21 6.13 1.63 -14.31
N ALA A 22 6.02 2.34 -13.19
CA ALA A 22 6.23 1.79 -11.85
C ALA A 22 5.23 0.67 -11.54
N ARG A 23 3.96 0.82 -11.98
CA ARG A 23 2.93 -0.21 -11.84
C ARG A 23 3.25 -1.47 -12.63
N LYS A 24 3.73 -1.35 -13.87
CA LYS A 24 4.16 -2.50 -14.69
C LYS A 24 5.32 -3.24 -14.03
N GLU A 25 6.30 -2.51 -13.50
CA GLU A 25 7.43 -3.13 -12.80
C GLU A 25 7.00 -3.83 -11.51
N LEU A 26 6.10 -3.23 -10.73
CA LEU A 26 5.51 -3.84 -9.55
C LEU A 26 4.77 -5.14 -9.90
N GLU A 27 3.96 -5.14 -10.95
CA GLU A 27 3.25 -6.33 -11.45
C GLU A 27 4.23 -7.43 -11.87
N ARG A 28 5.31 -7.07 -12.58
CA ARG A 28 6.38 -8.00 -12.96
C ARG A 28 7.04 -8.64 -11.73
N LYS A 29 7.37 -7.85 -10.70
CA LYS A 29 7.98 -8.34 -9.45
C LYS A 29 7.06 -9.32 -8.73
N ILE A 30 5.78 -8.97 -8.57
CA ILE A 30 4.77 -9.82 -7.90
C ILE A 30 4.59 -11.15 -8.64
N GLN A 31 4.50 -11.14 -9.97
CA GLN A 31 4.37 -12.37 -10.75
C GLN A 31 5.55 -13.31 -10.56
N LYS A 32 6.77 -12.76 -10.60
CA LYS A 32 8.03 -13.49 -10.40
C LYS A 32 8.35 -13.81 -8.94
N ASN A 33 7.49 -13.41 -8.00
CA ASN A 33 7.71 -13.57 -6.56
C ASN A 33 9.03 -12.91 -6.09
N GLU A 34 9.40 -11.80 -6.73
CA GLU A 34 10.52 -10.97 -6.32
C GLU A 34 10.11 -10.08 -5.13
N PRO A 35 11.06 -9.70 -4.26
CA PRO A 35 10.78 -8.78 -3.16
C PRO A 35 10.22 -7.43 -3.64
N THR A 36 9.16 -6.98 -2.97
CA THR A 36 8.56 -5.65 -3.13
C THR A 36 8.58 -4.89 -1.81
N GLU A 37 8.41 -3.57 -1.88
CA GLU A 37 8.17 -2.75 -0.70
C GLU A 37 6.96 -3.28 0.08
N PRO A 38 6.95 -3.19 1.42
CA PRO A 38 5.82 -3.65 2.21
C PRO A 38 4.59 -2.74 2.02
N ILE A 39 3.40 -3.35 2.02
CA ILE A 39 2.14 -2.64 2.23
C ILE A 39 2.13 -2.15 3.67
N ILE A 40 1.99 -0.84 3.86
CA ILE A 40 1.97 -0.25 5.19
C ILE A 40 0.53 -0.24 5.69
N THR A 41 0.30 -0.77 6.89
CA THR A 41 -1.04 -0.89 7.48
C THR A 41 -1.10 -0.31 8.88
N TRP A 42 -2.30 0.07 9.34
CA TRP A 42 -2.58 0.47 10.72
C TRP A 42 -3.93 -0.09 11.16
N LYS A 43 -3.95 -0.90 12.22
CA LYS A 43 -5.17 -1.58 12.71
C LYS A 43 -5.86 -2.38 11.60
N GLY A 44 -5.06 -3.01 10.74
CA GLY A 44 -5.54 -3.73 9.55
C GLY A 44 -6.02 -2.87 8.38
N PHE A 45 -6.07 -1.53 8.50
CA PHE A 45 -6.35 -0.64 7.37
C PHE A 45 -5.09 -0.41 6.54
N ILE A 46 -5.22 -0.47 5.21
CA ILE A 46 -4.15 -0.06 4.30
C ILE A 46 -3.93 1.45 4.43
N LEU A 47 -2.68 1.86 4.63
CA LEU A 47 -2.26 3.25 4.54
C LEU A 47 -1.60 3.54 3.20
N THR A 48 -0.70 2.66 2.74
CA THR A 48 -0.02 2.76 1.43
C THR A 48 0.12 1.38 0.78
N GLY A 49 0.33 1.35 -0.54
CA GLY A 49 0.55 0.10 -1.28
C GLY A 49 -0.75 -0.54 -1.81
N TYR A 50 -1.77 0.27 -2.11
CA TYR A 50 -3.04 -0.21 -2.65
C TYR A 50 -2.87 -0.96 -3.99
N GLU A 51 -2.00 -0.49 -4.88
CA GLU A 51 -1.73 -1.17 -6.14
C GLU A 51 -1.08 -2.54 -5.93
N GLN A 52 -0.23 -2.66 -4.90
CA GLN A 52 0.36 -3.94 -4.53
C GLN A 52 -0.71 -4.88 -3.96
N ASP A 53 -1.61 -4.40 -3.11
CA ASP A 53 -2.74 -5.19 -2.60
C ASP A 53 -3.61 -5.73 -3.74
N ASP A 54 -4.04 -4.84 -4.64
CA ASP A 54 -4.89 -5.18 -5.78
C ASP A 54 -4.20 -6.23 -6.70
N LEU A 55 -2.90 -6.09 -6.94
CA LEU A 55 -2.12 -7.05 -7.73
C LEU A 55 -1.86 -8.37 -7.00
N CYS A 56 -1.55 -8.34 -5.70
CA CYS A 56 -1.37 -9.53 -4.88
C CYS A 56 -2.65 -10.37 -4.84
N LEU A 57 -3.83 -9.72 -4.71
CA LEU A 57 -5.13 -10.38 -4.81
C LEU A 57 -5.34 -11.00 -6.20
N LYS A 58 -5.10 -10.24 -7.28
CA LYS A 58 -5.22 -10.72 -8.67
C LYS A 58 -4.38 -11.98 -8.94
N TYR A 59 -3.16 -12.02 -8.40
CA TYR A 59 -2.21 -13.11 -8.63
C TYR A 59 -2.17 -14.16 -7.51
N HIS A 60 -3.08 -14.10 -6.53
CA HIS A 60 -3.12 -15.00 -5.38
C HIS A 60 -1.78 -15.08 -4.63
N ARG A 61 -1.06 -13.95 -4.53
CA ARG A 61 0.20 -13.82 -3.81
C ARG A 61 -0.04 -13.24 -2.42
N SER A 62 0.80 -13.65 -1.47
CA SER A 62 0.79 -13.03 -0.14
C SER A 62 1.56 -11.72 -0.19
N PRO A 63 0.94 -10.57 0.14
CA PRO A 63 1.67 -9.32 0.19
C PRO A 63 2.65 -9.30 1.36
N ASN A 64 3.78 -8.64 1.17
CA ASN A 64 4.63 -8.21 2.27
C ASN A 64 3.90 -7.08 3.02
N ILE A 65 3.66 -7.22 4.33
CA ILE A 65 2.89 -6.27 5.13
C ILE A 65 3.76 -5.78 6.29
N HIS A 66 3.77 -4.47 6.50
CA HIS A 66 4.34 -3.83 7.68
C HIS A 66 3.25 -3.04 8.42
N GLU A 67 2.93 -3.46 9.63
CA GLU A 67 1.94 -2.78 10.48
C GLU A 67 2.64 -1.73 11.35
N ILE A 68 2.16 -0.48 11.27
CA ILE A 68 2.62 0.63 12.11
C ILE A 68 1.52 1.04 13.07
N CYS A 69 1.91 1.64 14.20
CA CYS A 69 0.99 2.01 15.26
C CYS A 69 0.87 3.53 15.42
N PHE A 70 -0.37 4.01 15.41
CA PHE A 70 -0.74 5.37 15.78
C PHE A 70 -1.81 5.36 16.88
N PRO A 71 -1.75 6.32 17.82
CA PRO A 71 -2.76 6.43 18.86
C PRO A 71 -4.10 6.92 18.29
N ARG A 72 -4.09 7.83 17.30
CA ARG A 72 -5.30 8.37 16.69
C ARG A 72 -5.28 8.22 15.17
N ARG A 73 -6.48 8.17 14.59
CA ARG A 73 -6.67 8.17 13.12
C ARG A 73 -6.05 9.40 12.46
N THR A 74 -6.15 10.57 13.11
CA THR A 74 -5.57 11.83 12.63
C THR A 74 -4.06 11.74 12.47
N ASP A 75 -3.37 11.00 13.34
CA ASP A 75 -1.92 10.83 13.26
C ASP A 75 -1.55 9.94 12.06
N ALA A 76 -2.35 8.90 11.79
CA ALA A 76 -2.20 8.05 10.61
C ALA A 76 -2.43 8.84 9.31
N VAL A 77 -3.46 9.71 9.27
CA VAL A 77 -3.70 10.63 8.15
C VAL A 77 -2.51 11.56 7.94
N ALA A 78 -2.05 12.23 9.00
CA ALA A 78 -0.93 13.16 8.90
C ALA A 78 0.37 12.46 8.47
N TRP A 79 0.61 11.23 8.94
CA TRP A 79 1.70 10.40 8.45
C TRP A 79 1.54 10.07 6.96
N LEU A 80 0.37 9.63 6.52
CA LEU A 80 0.10 9.27 5.13
C LEU A 80 0.33 10.48 4.19
N CYS A 81 -0.22 11.64 4.52
CA CYS A 81 0.01 12.86 3.74
C CYS A 81 1.51 13.18 3.63
N ARG A 82 2.28 13.04 4.73
CA ARG A 82 3.74 13.23 4.70
C ARG A 82 4.46 12.22 3.82
N GLN A 83 4.02 10.97 3.78
CA GLN A 83 4.62 9.97 2.87
C GLN A 83 4.35 10.32 1.42
N GLN A 84 3.11 10.72 1.10
CA GLN A 84 2.75 11.11 -0.26
C GLN A 84 3.54 12.35 -0.68
N LEU A 85 3.70 13.36 0.17
CA LEU A 85 4.51 14.56 -0.14
C LEU A 85 6.01 14.29 -0.33
N LYS A 86 6.54 13.17 0.19
CA LYS A 86 7.95 12.78 0.00
C LYS A 86 8.20 12.04 -1.29
N ARG A 87 7.14 11.59 -1.97
CA ARG A 87 7.26 10.90 -3.24
C ARG A 87 7.86 11.85 -4.27
N GLN A 88 8.94 11.39 -4.90
CA GLN A 88 9.64 12.15 -5.93
C GLN A 88 8.95 12.03 -7.29
N ASP A 89 7.95 11.15 -7.39
CA ASP A 89 7.11 10.92 -8.57
C ASP A 89 5.77 11.68 -8.53
N LEU A 90 5.67 12.72 -7.67
CA LEU A 90 4.55 13.66 -7.66
C LEU A 90 4.59 14.67 -8.80
#